data_AF-A0A7C5JIU4-F1
#
_entry.id   AF-A0A7C5JIU4-F1
#
_cell.length_a   1.000
_cell.length_b   1.000
_cell.length_c   1.000
_cell.angle_alpha   90.00
_cell.angle_beta   90.00
_cell.angle_gamma   90.00
#
_symmetry.space_group_name_H-M   'P 1'
#
loop_
_entity.id
_entity.type
_entity.pdbx_description
1 polymer ?
#
loop_
_entity_poly.entity_id
_entity_poly.type
_entity_poly.pdbx_seq_one_letter_code
_entity_poly.pdbx_strand_id
1 'polypeptide(L)'
;MNYLHRCLFILSILVSVAGNVIGQKEIEDNQFNTSNTIFSFHLEDKWTYEARNHPLSLVKYQEYTIVDSIEWHGKNAWVIEPGLMDGKDYMYAENGKIYFWDEDMQDFQLNYDFNNDSIYYIRFLSLSSGNVDSIPVFVDSVVTKSINNAEHEIQYCRSTLAQGNIERPLEIIKGIGINYGGLRLPVFYIFDDLTNDKGRIRCYENETLQYNFTVVSCDSTWHILKTDDVAESSLVLYPNPVSDYIKITTFGDIKADSYSISDLNGNLLINKKTIEKSKIDVSTLNSGIFFLILMNDSKYVKISKFIKY
;
A
#
# COMPACT_ATOMS: atom_id res chain seq x y z
N MET A 1 -23.00 -25.85 8.02
CA MET A 1 -24.04 -26.33 7.08
C MET A 1 -25.22 -25.37 7.20
N ASN A 2 -25.61 -24.75 6.08
CA ASN A 2 -26.74 -23.83 5.87
C ASN A 2 -26.60 -22.37 6.37
N TYR A 3 -26.08 -21.51 5.50
CA TYR A 3 -26.67 -20.19 5.25
C TYR A 3 -26.59 -19.89 3.74
N LEU A 4 -27.42 -20.62 2.98
CA LEU A 4 -27.79 -20.28 1.62
C LEU A 4 -29.31 -20.22 1.62
N HIS A 5 -29.86 -18.99 1.73
CA HIS A 5 -31.20 -18.59 1.29
C HIS A 5 -31.63 -17.33 2.05
N ARG A 6 -31.71 -16.21 1.33
CA ARG A 6 -32.93 -15.38 1.25
C ARG A 6 -32.75 -14.30 0.19
N CYS A 7 -33.19 -14.64 -1.02
CA CYS A 7 -33.61 -13.68 -2.04
C CYS A 7 -35.11 -13.90 -2.32
N LEU A 8 -35.77 -12.81 -2.74
CA LEU A 8 -37.15 -12.62 -3.21
C LEU A 8 -38.25 -12.34 -2.16
N PHE A 9 -38.85 -11.13 -2.21
CA PHE A 9 -40.16 -10.80 -2.83
C PHE A 9 -40.44 -9.27 -2.71
N ILE A 10 -40.37 -8.48 -3.79
CA ILE A 10 -41.44 -7.84 -4.63
C ILE A 10 -42.45 -6.91 -3.89
N LEU A 11 -42.51 -5.60 -4.24
CA LEU A 11 -43.65 -4.98 -4.96
C LEU A 11 -43.39 -3.52 -5.45
N SER A 12 -43.80 -3.28 -6.68
CA SER A 12 -43.87 -2.03 -7.46
C SER A 12 -45.13 -1.19 -7.17
N ILE A 13 -45.09 0.14 -7.42
CA ILE A 13 -46.11 0.95 -8.16
C ILE A 13 -45.57 2.37 -8.47
N LEU A 14 -45.94 2.85 -9.67
CA LEU A 14 -45.57 4.09 -10.39
C LEU A 14 -46.19 5.40 -9.86
N VAL A 15 -45.67 6.56 -10.30
CA VAL A 15 -46.32 7.51 -11.25
C VAL A 15 -45.37 8.68 -11.60
N SER A 16 -45.32 9.01 -12.90
CA SER A 16 -44.64 10.14 -13.53
C SER A 16 -45.31 11.50 -13.27
N VAL A 17 -44.53 12.57 -13.21
CA VAL A 17 -44.90 13.87 -13.81
C VAL A 17 -43.65 14.53 -14.40
N ALA A 18 -43.74 14.87 -15.69
CA ALA A 18 -42.78 15.68 -16.43
C ALA A 18 -42.94 17.17 -16.09
N GLY A 19 -41.83 17.91 -16.06
CA GLY A 19 -41.82 19.36 -15.96
C GLY A 19 -40.44 19.93 -16.27
N ASN A 20 -40.24 20.36 -17.51
CA ASN A 20 -39.10 21.18 -17.94
C ASN A 20 -39.06 22.50 -17.17
N VAL A 21 -37.91 22.87 -16.62
CA VAL A 21 -37.50 24.28 -16.49
C VAL A 21 -36.02 24.40 -16.82
N ILE A 22 -35.76 25.11 -17.92
CA ILE A 22 -34.46 25.61 -18.34
C ILE A 22 -34.11 26.79 -17.43
N GLY A 23 -32.94 26.75 -16.80
CA GLY A 23 -32.37 27.87 -16.06
C GLY A 23 -30.86 27.82 -16.13
N GLN A 24 -30.28 28.62 -17.02
CA GLN A 24 -28.86 28.97 -16.99
C GLN A 24 -28.53 29.56 -15.61
N LYS A 25 -27.47 29.05 -14.97
CA LYS A 25 -26.88 29.70 -13.80
C LYS A 25 -25.45 30.11 -14.15
N GLU A 26 -25.24 31.41 -14.02
CA GLU A 26 -24.01 32.14 -14.33
C GLU A 26 -22.81 31.61 -13.56
N ILE A 27 -21.67 31.59 -14.24
CA ILE A 27 -20.34 31.38 -13.68
C ILE A 27 -19.94 32.70 -13.01
N GLU A 28 -19.94 32.74 -11.68
CA GLU A 28 -19.22 33.78 -10.94
C GLU A 28 -17.84 33.24 -10.56
N ASP A 29 -16.85 33.60 -11.38
CA ASP A 29 -15.44 33.60 -11.02
C ASP A 29 -15.23 34.58 -9.86
N ASN A 30 -14.96 34.07 -8.66
CA ASN A 30 -14.36 34.86 -7.60
C ASN A 30 -13.02 34.23 -7.20
N GLN A 31 -11.96 34.78 -7.79
CA GLN A 31 -10.61 34.63 -7.28
C GLN A 31 -10.52 35.20 -5.86
N PHE A 32 -10.36 34.33 -4.88
CA PHE A 32 -9.76 34.69 -3.60
C PHE A 32 -8.53 33.82 -3.34
N ASN A 33 -7.38 34.48 -3.41
CA ASN A 33 -6.08 33.92 -3.11
C ASN A 33 -5.89 33.94 -1.59
N THR A 34 -6.11 32.80 -0.93
CA THR A 34 -5.65 32.56 0.46
C THR A 34 -5.10 31.15 0.55
N SER A 35 -3.86 31.06 1.04
CA SER A 35 -3.11 29.87 1.41
C SER A 35 -3.79 29.09 2.55
N ASN A 36 -4.89 28.42 2.20
CA ASN A 36 -5.52 27.32 2.89
C ASN A 36 -6.20 26.50 1.79
N THR A 37 -5.43 25.65 1.11
CA THR A 37 -6.01 24.67 0.21
C THR A 37 -6.85 23.72 1.07
N ILE A 38 -8.15 23.99 1.10
CA ILE A 38 -9.15 22.99 1.47
C ILE A 38 -8.86 21.79 0.57
N PHE A 39 -8.61 20.62 1.17
CA PHE A 39 -8.54 19.36 0.43
C PHE A 39 -9.93 19.08 -0.12
N SER A 40 -10.19 19.50 -1.34
CA SER A 40 -11.45 19.22 -2.02
C SER A 40 -11.25 18.08 -3.00
N PHE A 41 -11.96 17.00 -2.74
CA PHE A 41 -12.23 16.02 -3.79
C PHE A 41 -13.30 16.57 -4.72
N HIS A 42 -13.26 16.15 -5.98
CA HIS A 42 -14.21 16.55 -6.99
C HIS A 42 -14.90 15.33 -7.60
N LEU A 43 -16.03 15.56 -8.28
CA LEU A 43 -16.61 14.53 -9.15
C LEU A 43 -15.55 14.11 -10.18
N GLU A 44 -15.56 12.84 -10.55
CA GLU A 44 -14.61 12.24 -11.50
C GLU A 44 -13.16 12.12 -11.00
N ASP A 45 -12.84 12.55 -9.78
CA ASP A 45 -11.59 12.18 -9.13
C ASP A 45 -11.45 10.67 -9.13
N LYS A 46 -10.30 10.19 -9.61
CA LYS A 46 -10.04 8.79 -9.90
C LYS A 46 -8.69 8.35 -9.37
N TRP A 47 -8.68 7.20 -8.70
CA TRP A 47 -7.47 6.52 -8.25
C TRP A 47 -7.30 5.22 -8.99
N THR A 48 -6.10 4.95 -9.45
CA THR A 48 -5.77 3.67 -10.08
C THR A 48 -4.73 2.96 -9.24
N TYR A 49 -5.09 1.84 -8.61
CA TYR A 49 -4.18 0.97 -7.86
C TYR A 49 -3.82 -0.28 -8.65
N GLU A 50 -2.68 -0.88 -8.34
CA GLU A 50 -2.40 -2.26 -8.76
C GLU A 50 -3.44 -3.23 -8.17
N ALA A 51 -3.88 -4.20 -8.96
CA ALA A 51 -4.72 -5.30 -8.52
C ALA A 51 -4.06 -6.62 -8.92
N ARG A 52 -3.65 -7.42 -7.94
CA ARG A 52 -2.94 -8.69 -8.18
C ARG A 52 -3.88 -9.86 -8.03
N ASN A 53 -4.09 -10.57 -9.13
CA ASN A 53 -4.79 -11.84 -9.11
C ASN A 53 -3.80 -12.96 -8.76
N HIS A 54 -3.80 -13.41 -7.51
CA HIS A 54 -2.86 -14.43 -7.02
C HIS A 54 -2.88 -15.74 -7.84
N PRO A 55 -4.05 -16.29 -8.23
CA PRO A 55 -4.11 -17.49 -9.05
C PRO A 55 -3.43 -17.38 -10.42
N LEU A 56 -3.44 -16.19 -11.05
CA LEU A 56 -3.00 -16.00 -12.43
C LEU A 56 -1.63 -15.33 -12.57
N SER A 57 -0.98 -14.98 -11.45
CA SER A 57 0.23 -14.14 -11.42
C SER A 57 0.07 -12.90 -12.33
N LEU A 58 -1.14 -12.37 -12.40
CA LEU A 58 -1.52 -11.28 -13.30
C LEU A 58 -1.69 -10.03 -12.46
N VAL A 59 -0.94 -8.98 -12.78
CA VAL A 59 -1.16 -7.65 -12.23
C VAL A 59 -1.99 -6.87 -13.22
N LYS A 60 -3.23 -6.61 -12.83
CA LYS A 60 -4.15 -5.66 -13.44
C LYS A 60 -4.14 -4.37 -12.64
N TYR A 61 -5.11 -3.51 -12.90
CA TYR A 61 -5.40 -2.33 -12.12
C TYR A 61 -6.82 -2.39 -11.54
N GLN A 62 -7.03 -1.64 -10.47
CA GLN A 62 -8.33 -1.30 -9.92
C GLN A 62 -8.49 0.21 -9.98
N GLU A 63 -9.56 0.67 -10.60
CA GLU A 63 -9.94 2.09 -10.56
C GLU A 63 -10.98 2.30 -9.47
N TYR A 64 -10.91 3.44 -8.80
CA TYR A 64 -11.93 3.96 -7.90
C TYR A 64 -12.25 5.36 -8.38
N THR A 65 -13.53 5.68 -8.58
CA THR A 65 -13.93 6.99 -9.09
C THR A 65 -15.02 7.59 -8.21
N ILE A 66 -14.93 8.89 -7.89
CA ILE A 66 -16.05 9.61 -7.31
C ILE A 66 -17.11 9.82 -8.39
N VAL A 67 -18.27 9.21 -8.20
CA VAL A 67 -19.38 9.21 -9.18
C VAL A 67 -20.54 10.10 -8.78
N ASP A 68 -20.67 10.44 -7.49
CA ASP A 68 -21.77 11.26 -6.98
C ASP A 68 -21.41 11.93 -5.64
N SER A 69 -22.24 12.87 -5.18
CA SER A 69 -22.21 13.49 -3.85
C SER A 69 -23.62 13.52 -3.27
N ILE A 70 -23.81 12.89 -2.11
CA ILE A 70 -25.12 12.79 -1.46
C ILE A 70 -25.06 13.18 0.02
N GLU A 71 -26.22 13.47 0.61
CA GLU A 71 -26.35 13.47 2.07
C GLU A 71 -26.50 12.01 2.56
N TRP A 72 -25.53 11.52 3.32
CA TRP A 72 -25.50 10.18 3.90
C TRP A 72 -25.30 10.28 5.41
N HIS A 73 -26.29 9.86 6.20
CA HIS A 73 -26.26 9.88 7.67
C HIS A 73 -25.86 11.25 8.26
N GLY A 74 -26.37 12.34 7.68
CA GLY A 74 -26.13 13.72 8.14
C GLY A 74 -24.76 14.28 7.75
N LYS A 75 -24.03 13.62 6.85
CA LYS A 75 -22.79 14.11 6.25
C LYS A 75 -22.97 14.22 4.73
N ASN A 76 -22.39 15.26 4.14
CA ASN A 76 -22.24 15.34 2.69
C ASN A 76 -21.07 14.43 2.29
N ALA A 77 -21.40 13.28 1.70
CA ALA A 77 -20.45 12.23 1.37
C ALA A 77 -20.32 12.06 -0.14
N TRP A 78 -19.07 11.85 -0.58
CA TRP A 78 -18.73 11.39 -1.90
C TRP A 78 -19.05 9.92 -2.05
N VAL A 79 -19.68 9.55 -3.16
CA VAL A 79 -19.95 8.17 -3.54
C VAL A 79 -18.85 7.70 -4.47
N ILE A 80 -18.18 6.60 -4.12
CA ILE A 80 -17.08 6.03 -4.89
C ILE A 80 -17.48 4.67 -5.43
N GLU A 81 -17.22 4.45 -6.73
CA GLU A 81 -17.49 3.18 -7.41
C GLU A 81 -16.29 2.70 -8.26
N PRO A 82 -15.99 1.38 -8.23
CA PRO A 82 -16.43 0.43 -7.21
C PRO A 82 -15.88 0.81 -5.83
N GLY A 83 -16.64 0.51 -4.79
CA GLY A 83 -16.24 0.64 -3.40
C GLY A 83 -15.70 -0.67 -2.82
N LEU A 84 -15.78 -0.77 -1.50
CA LEU A 84 -15.48 -2.01 -0.77
C LEU A 84 -16.33 -3.18 -1.29
N MET A 85 -15.73 -4.36 -1.52
CA MET A 85 -16.42 -5.55 -2.04
C MET A 85 -17.19 -5.33 -3.36
N ASP A 86 -16.62 -4.52 -4.26
CA ASP A 86 -17.23 -4.15 -5.56
C ASP A 86 -18.59 -3.41 -5.43
N GLY A 87 -18.91 -2.89 -4.23
CA GLY A 87 -20.13 -2.15 -3.93
C GLY A 87 -19.98 -0.65 -4.17
N LYS A 88 -20.63 0.15 -3.32
CA LYS A 88 -20.37 1.60 -3.20
C LYS A 88 -19.56 1.85 -1.94
N ASP A 89 -18.68 2.83 -1.99
CA ASP A 89 -18.04 3.39 -0.81
C ASP A 89 -18.53 4.83 -0.61
N TYR A 90 -18.58 5.29 0.64
CA TYR A 90 -18.99 6.64 1.01
C TYR A 90 -17.86 7.28 1.80
N MET A 91 -17.30 8.36 1.27
CA MET A 91 -16.20 9.10 1.86
C MET A 91 -16.63 10.51 2.22
N TYR A 92 -16.28 10.99 3.40
CA TYR A 92 -16.38 12.43 3.70
C TYR A 92 -15.05 12.97 4.20
N ALA A 93 -14.82 14.25 3.94
CA ALA A 93 -13.68 14.99 4.46
C ALA A 93 -14.16 16.21 5.26
N GLU A 94 -13.57 16.43 6.42
CA GLU A 94 -13.88 17.57 7.30
C GLU A 94 -12.64 17.98 8.07
N ASN A 95 -12.30 19.27 8.07
CA ASN A 95 -11.20 19.83 8.85
C ASN A 95 -9.89 19.03 8.74
N GLY A 96 -9.42 18.72 7.53
CA GLY A 96 -8.15 17.99 7.32
C GLY A 96 -8.20 16.50 7.73
N LYS A 97 -9.38 15.95 7.98
CA LYS A 97 -9.59 14.52 8.27
C LYS A 97 -10.42 13.87 7.17
N ILE A 98 -10.16 12.60 6.93
CA ILE A 98 -10.88 11.79 5.93
C ILE A 98 -11.47 10.57 6.61
N TYR A 99 -12.72 10.31 6.29
CA TYR A 99 -13.51 9.25 6.88
C TYR A 99 -14.20 8.43 5.79
N PHE A 100 -14.40 7.14 6.09
CA PHE A 100 -15.13 6.23 5.23
C PHE A 100 -16.25 5.56 6.01
N TRP A 101 -17.40 5.35 5.36
CA TRP A 101 -18.54 4.70 6.00
C TRP A 101 -18.23 3.24 6.28
N ASP A 102 -18.54 2.80 7.50
CA ASP A 102 -18.42 1.41 7.91
C ASP A 102 -19.83 0.86 8.18
N GLU A 103 -20.24 -0.10 7.34
CA GLU A 103 -21.58 -0.71 7.42
C GLU A 103 -21.78 -1.51 8.71
N ASP A 104 -20.74 -2.14 9.25
CA ASP A 104 -20.87 -2.94 10.46
C ASP A 104 -21.02 -2.05 11.71
N MET A 105 -20.32 -0.92 11.74
CA MET A 105 -20.40 0.06 12.83
C MET A 105 -21.50 1.11 12.64
N GLN A 106 -22.11 1.20 11.46
CA GLN A 106 -23.12 2.22 11.09
C GLN A 106 -22.65 3.65 11.42
N ASP A 107 -21.36 3.91 11.17
CA ASP A 107 -20.70 5.16 11.51
C ASP A 107 -19.50 5.39 10.59
N PHE A 108 -19.15 6.66 10.36
CA PHE A 108 -17.99 7.01 9.56
C PHE A 108 -16.69 6.91 10.35
N GLN A 109 -15.75 6.12 9.84
CA GLN A 109 -14.50 5.81 10.50
C GLN A 109 -13.35 6.66 9.98
N LEU A 110 -12.62 7.26 10.90
CA LEU A 110 -11.41 8.01 10.60
C LEU A 110 -10.39 7.09 9.92
N ASN A 111 -9.85 7.53 8.80
CA ASN A 111 -8.74 6.87 8.11
C ASN A 111 -7.49 7.75 8.12
N TYR A 112 -7.65 9.05 7.85
CA TYR A 112 -6.54 10.00 7.74
C TYR A 112 -6.79 11.24 8.61
N ASP A 113 -5.80 11.67 9.39
CA ASP A 113 -5.83 12.91 10.18
C ASP A 113 -4.58 13.75 9.89
N PHE A 114 -4.70 14.67 8.94
CA PHE A 114 -3.58 15.49 8.49
C PHE A 114 -3.28 16.69 9.40
N ASN A 115 -4.05 16.88 10.46
CA ASN A 115 -3.76 17.89 11.48
C ASN A 115 -3.00 17.31 12.68
N ASN A 116 -2.74 16.01 12.68
CA ASN A 116 -2.06 15.31 13.75
C ASN A 116 -0.68 14.86 13.27
N ASP A 117 0.37 15.27 13.95
CA ASP A 117 1.77 14.96 13.66
C ASP A 117 2.40 13.97 14.65
N SER A 118 1.57 13.33 15.49
CA SER A 118 2.04 12.39 16.52
C SER A 118 1.32 11.04 16.49
N ILE A 119 0.04 11.00 16.87
CA ILE A 119 -0.73 9.74 16.96
C ILE A 119 -2.22 10.02 16.87
N TYR A 120 -2.92 9.24 16.05
CA TYR A 120 -4.37 9.19 16.03
C TYR A 120 -4.86 7.73 16.05
N TYR A 121 -6.13 7.53 16.36
CA TYR A 121 -6.74 6.22 16.50
C TYR A 121 -7.80 6.02 15.46
N ILE A 122 -7.74 4.87 14.79
CA ILE A 122 -8.80 4.41 13.88
C ILE A 122 -9.56 3.30 14.59
N ARG A 123 -10.89 3.35 14.51
CA ARG A 123 -11.79 2.36 15.12
C ARG A 123 -12.12 1.27 14.11
N PHE A 124 -12.36 0.07 14.60
CA PHE A 124 -12.78 -1.06 13.77
C PHE A 124 -13.62 -2.04 14.60
N LEU A 125 -14.49 -2.80 13.95
CA LEU A 125 -15.20 -3.89 14.59
C LEU A 125 -14.26 -5.11 14.69
N SER A 126 -13.91 -5.50 15.92
CA SER A 126 -13.06 -6.65 16.17
C SER A 126 -13.86 -7.95 16.00
N LEU A 127 -13.60 -8.69 14.91
CA LEU A 127 -14.30 -9.95 14.62
C LEU A 127 -14.10 -11.04 15.68
N SER A 128 -13.00 -10.98 16.44
CA SER A 128 -12.72 -11.94 17.51
C SER A 128 -13.52 -11.69 18.78
N SER A 129 -13.80 -10.42 19.08
CA SER A 129 -14.51 -10.02 20.31
C SER A 129 -15.96 -9.59 20.07
N GLY A 130 -16.32 -9.27 18.83
CA GLY A 130 -17.60 -8.65 18.47
C GLY A 130 -17.76 -7.20 18.94
N ASN A 131 -16.72 -6.60 19.53
CA ASN A 131 -16.74 -5.23 20.05
C ASN A 131 -15.97 -4.28 19.14
N VAL A 132 -16.29 -2.99 19.24
CA VAL A 132 -15.48 -1.94 18.60
C VAL A 132 -14.18 -1.79 19.38
N ASP A 133 -13.06 -1.88 18.66
CA ASP A 133 -11.72 -1.65 19.17
C ASP A 133 -11.06 -0.49 18.38
N SER A 134 -9.84 -0.13 18.74
CA SER A 134 -9.08 0.91 18.05
C SER A 134 -7.61 0.55 17.92
N ILE A 135 -6.99 0.98 16.81
CA ILE A 135 -5.57 0.81 16.58
C ILE A 135 -4.89 2.17 16.40
N PRO A 136 -3.72 2.39 17.02
CA PRO A 136 -2.98 3.62 16.80
C PRO A 136 -2.36 3.66 15.40
N VAL A 137 -2.35 4.86 14.83
CA VAL A 137 -1.51 5.24 13.69
C VAL A 137 -0.53 6.28 14.23
N PHE A 138 0.74 5.88 14.36
CA PHE A 138 1.82 6.79 14.75
C PHE A 138 2.32 7.53 13.53
N VAL A 139 2.42 8.85 13.63
CA VAL A 139 3.01 9.70 12.58
C VAL A 139 4.49 9.88 12.92
N ASP A 140 5.36 9.29 12.11
CA ASP A 140 6.81 9.33 12.34
C ASP A 140 7.43 10.60 11.75
N SER A 141 6.91 11.08 10.61
CA SER A 141 7.31 12.36 10.03
C SER A 141 6.26 12.91 9.05
N VAL A 142 6.24 14.23 8.93
CA VAL A 142 5.48 14.96 7.91
C VAL A 142 6.48 15.69 7.02
N VAL A 143 6.43 15.45 5.71
CA VAL A 143 7.34 16.08 4.75
C VAL A 143 6.56 16.66 3.58
N THR A 144 7.13 17.66 2.92
CA THR A 144 6.62 18.17 1.65
C THR A 144 7.47 17.60 0.51
N LYS A 145 6.82 17.06 -0.52
CA LYS A 145 7.48 16.59 -1.75
C LYS A 145 6.77 17.12 -2.98
N SER A 146 7.56 17.54 -3.96
CA SER A 146 7.05 17.82 -5.31
C SER A 146 6.75 16.51 -6.06
N ILE A 147 5.50 16.33 -6.47
CA ILE A 147 5.02 15.27 -7.36
C ILE A 147 4.42 15.95 -8.59
N ASN A 148 4.93 15.67 -9.79
CA ASN A 148 4.51 16.31 -11.04
C ASN A 148 4.46 17.86 -10.97
N ASN A 149 5.45 18.48 -10.31
CA ASN A 149 5.58 19.93 -10.08
C ASN A 149 4.50 20.55 -9.15
N ALA A 150 3.73 19.74 -8.43
CA ALA A 150 2.88 20.18 -7.34
C ALA A 150 3.47 19.72 -5.99
N GLU A 151 3.46 20.59 -5.00
CA GLU A 151 3.91 20.24 -3.65
C GLU A 151 2.81 19.50 -2.89
N HIS A 152 3.12 18.30 -2.42
CA HIS A 152 2.24 17.49 -1.59
C HIS A 152 2.85 17.32 -0.20
N GLU A 153 2.02 17.53 0.83
CA GLU A 153 2.34 17.09 2.18
C GLU A 153 2.10 15.58 2.29
N ILE A 154 3.06 14.88 2.88
CA ILE A 154 3.06 13.43 3.01
C ILE A 154 3.32 13.08 4.46
N GLN A 155 2.44 12.28 5.04
CA GLN A 155 2.64 11.67 6.34
C GLN A 155 3.25 10.27 6.16
N TYR A 156 4.42 10.07 6.76
CA TYR A 156 5.00 8.75 6.98
C TYR A 156 4.56 8.24 8.34
N CYS A 157 3.78 7.16 8.34
CA CYS A 157 3.17 6.61 9.54
C CYS A 157 3.56 5.15 9.74
N ARG A 158 3.30 4.65 10.95
CA ARG A 158 3.37 3.23 11.28
C ARG A 158 2.15 2.81 12.09
N SER A 159 1.63 1.63 11.78
CA SER A 159 0.54 1.01 12.54
C SER A 159 0.65 -0.50 12.39
N THR A 160 0.18 -1.26 13.39
CA THR A 160 0.02 -2.70 13.19
C THR A 160 -1.21 -3.02 12.33
N LEU A 161 -2.10 -2.05 12.08
CA LEU A 161 -3.34 -2.21 11.32
C LEU A 161 -4.21 -3.38 11.82
N ALA A 162 -4.10 -3.68 13.12
CA ALA A 162 -4.70 -4.84 13.76
C ALA A 162 -4.26 -6.21 13.15
N GLN A 163 -3.10 -6.26 12.48
CA GLN A 163 -2.48 -7.46 11.91
C GLN A 163 -1.35 -8.00 12.81
N GLY A 164 -1.71 -8.40 14.04
CA GLY A 164 -0.74 -8.89 15.02
C GLY A 164 0.23 -7.80 15.49
N ASN A 165 1.47 -8.20 15.82
CA ASN A 165 2.47 -7.31 16.41
C ASN A 165 3.50 -6.76 15.41
N ILE A 166 3.18 -6.79 14.10
CA ILE A 166 4.08 -6.31 13.05
C ILE A 166 3.64 -4.90 12.66
N GLU A 167 4.48 -3.92 12.96
CA GLU A 167 4.28 -2.55 12.48
C GLU A 167 4.51 -2.46 10.97
N ARG A 168 3.57 -1.85 10.26
CA ARG A 168 3.61 -1.62 8.83
C ARG A 168 3.85 -0.14 8.57
N PRO A 169 4.85 0.23 7.75
CA PRO A 169 5.01 1.61 7.30
C PRO A 169 3.88 1.96 6.33
N LEU A 170 3.39 3.18 6.45
CA LEU A 170 2.33 3.77 5.63
C LEU A 170 2.86 5.09 5.08
N GLU A 171 2.54 5.38 3.83
CA GLU A 171 2.80 6.69 3.23
C GLU A 171 1.46 7.23 2.73
N ILE A 172 1.04 8.35 3.31
CA ILE A 172 -0.28 8.93 3.11
C ILE A 172 -0.10 10.32 2.54
N ILE A 173 -0.59 10.53 1.32
CA ILE A 173 -0.42 11.77 0.56
C ILE A 173 -1.67 12.64 0.78
N LYS A 174 -1.47 13.85 1.28
CA LYS A 174 -2.58 14.78 1.56
C LYS A 174 -3.33 15.14 0.28
N GLY A 175 -4.64 14.96 0.30
CA GLY A 175 -5.52 15.15 -0.87
C GLY A 175 -5.58 13.98 -1.84
N ILE A 176 -4.84 12.89 -1.59
CA ILE A 176 -4.86 11.69 -2.46
C ILE A 176 -5.16 10.43 -1.64
N GLY A 177 -4.48 10.21 -0.51
CA GLY A 177 -4.68 9.04 0.34
C GLY A 177 -3.45 8.15 0.44
N ILE A 178 -3.62 6.90 0.88
CA ILE A 178 -2.53 5.95 1.09
C ILE A 178 -1.96 5.44 -0.24
N ASN A 179 -0.63 5.25 -0.30
CA ASN A 179 0.04 4.78 -1.51
C ASN A 179 -0.03 3.26 -1.78
N TYR A 180 -0.65 2.48 -0.89
CA TYR A 180 -0.74 1.02 -0.97
C TYR A 180 -2.00 0.50 -0.29
N GLY A 181 -2.65 -0.50 -0.89
CA GLY A 181 -3.77 -1.21 -0.27
C GLY A 181 -5.16 -0.64 -0.59
N GLY A 182 -5.28 0.21 -1.62
CA GLY A 182 -6.54 0.84 -2.02
C GLY A 182 -6.77 2.18 -1.31
N LEU A 183 -8.04 2.60 -1.20
CA LEU A 183 -8.41 3.92 -0.69
C LEU A 183 -8.43 4.06 0.85
N ARG A 184 -8.71 2.96 1.55
CA ARG A 184 -8.83 2.92 3.01
C ARG A 184 -7.54 2.41 3.65
N LEU A 185 -7.29 2.77 4.90
CA LEU A 185 -6.29 2.06 5.68
C LEU A 185 -6.71 0.58 5.78
N PRO A 186 -5.81 -0.39 5.48
CA PRO A 186 -6.18 -1.81 5.42
C PRO A 186 -6.22 -2.43 6.83
N VAL A 187 -7.13 -1.92 7.65
CA VAL A 187 -7.39 -2.42 9.01
C VAL A 187 -7.97 -3.82 8.92
N PHE A 188 -7.32 -4.75 9.61
CA PHE A 188 -7.78 -6.13 9.79
C PHE A 188 -8.21 -6.83 8.51
N TYR A 189 -7.43 -6.78 7.41
CA TYR A 189 -7.78 -7.40 6.12
C TYR A 189 -9.30 -7.53 5.96
N ILE A 190 -10.02 -6.40 5.90
CA ILE A 190 -11.36 -6.47 5.33
C ILE A 190 -11.13 -7.28 4.07
N PHE A 191 -11.77 -8.45 3.97
CA PHE A 191 -11.53 -9.41 2.91
C PHE A 191 -12.05 -8.78 1.61
N ASP A 192 -11.38 -7.73 1.14
CA ASP A 192 -11.56 -7.10 -0.15
C ASP A 192 -10.92 -8.08 -1.11
N ASP A 193 -11.69 -9.13 -1.35
CA ASP A 193 -11.44 -10.18 -2.29
C ASP A 193 -10.15 -10.98 -2.01
N LEU A 194 -10.31 -12.17 -1.40
CA LEU A 194 -9.24 -13.19 -1.28
C LEU A 194 -8.55 -13.51 -2.63
N THR A 195 -9.14 -13.09 -3.76
CA THR A 195 -8.58 -13.29 -5.09
C THR A 195 -7.76 -12.11 -5.61
N ASN A 196 -7.93 -10.87 -5.11
CA ASN A 196 -7.33 -9.66 -5.69
C ASN A 196 -6.72 -8.71 -4.64
N ASP A 197 -5.41 -8.86 -4.36
CA ASP A 197 -4.66 -7.97 -3.48
C ASP A 197 -4.43 -6.59 -4.14
N LYS A 198 -4.78 -5.51 -3.42
CA LYS A 198 -4.57 -4.14 -3.87
C LYS A 198 -3.14 -3.71 -3.55
N GLY A 199 -2.36 -3.46 -4.59
CA GLY A 199 -0.96 -3.07 -4.50
C GLY A 199 -0.80 -1.55 -4.36
N ARG A 200 0.25 -1.02 -5.00
CA ARG A 200 0.57 0.41 -4.94
C ARG A 200 -0.37 1.24 -5.79
N ILE A 201 -0.57 2.50 -5.41
CA ILE A 201 -1.18 3.50 -6.29
C ILE A 201 -0.28 3.69 -7.52
N ARG A 202 -0.89 3.69 -8.70
CA ARG A 202 -0.24 4.01 -9.97
C ARG A 202 -0.49 5.46 -10.33
N CYS A 203 -1.76 5.86 -10.25
CA CYS A 203 -2.20 7.16 -10.72
C CYS A 203 -3.29 7.75 -9.83
N TYR A 204 -3.32 9.08 -9.80
CA TYR A 204 -4.46 9.86 -9.34
C TYR A 204 -4.78 10.91 -10.41
N GLU A 205 -6.03 10.97 -10.81
CA GLU A 205 -6.52 11.84 -11.87
C GLU A 205 -7.71 12.66 -11.34
N ASN A 206 -7.75 13.94 -11.70
CA ASN A 206 -8.93 14.79 -11.58
C ASN A 206 -9.09 15.62 -12.86
N GLU A 207 -10.06 16.53 -12.91
CA GLU A 207 -10.35 17.36 -14.11
C GLU A 207 -9.13 18.13 -14.66
N THR A 208 -8.15 18.46 -13.81
CA THR A 208 -7.03 19.35 -14.15
C THR A 208 -5.66 18.72 -14.03
N LEU A 209 -5.55 17.56 -13.35
CA LEU A 209 -4.28 16.99 -12.92
C LEU A 209 -4.26 15.48 -13.16
N GLN A 210 -3.12 15.00 -13.62
CA GLN A 210 -2.80 13.58 -13.69
C GLN A 210 -1.45 13.33 -13.01
N TYR A 211 -1.50 12.64 -11.88
CA TYR A 211 -0.34 12.22 -11.12
C TYR A 211 0.02 10.78 -11.47
N ASN A 212 1.29 10.55 -11.79
CA ASN A 212 1.83 9.21 -12.06
C ASN A 212 2.87 8.91 -10.98
N PHE A 213 2.60 7.88 -10.16
CA PHE A 213 3.46 7.45 -9.05
C PHE A 213 4.43 6.33 -9.46
N THR A 214 4.25 5.79 -10.66
CA THR A 214 5.04 4.70 -11.22
C THR A 214 5.35 4.97 -12.69
N VAL A 215 6.36 4.27 -13.22
CA VAL A 215 6.72 4.32 -14.64
C VAL A 215 5.76 3.54 -15.53
N VAL A 216 4.88 2.74 -14.93
CA VAL A 216 3.90 1.92 -15.64
C VAL A 216 2.62 2.72 -15.84
N SER A 217 1.98 2.60 -17.02
CA SER A 217 0.71 3.28 -17.28
C SER A 217 -0.39 2.81 -16.32
N CYS A 218 -1.31 3.71 -15.99
CA CYS A 218 -2.44 3.47 -15.08
C CYS A 218 -3.20 2.19 -15.47
N ASP A 219 -3.50 2.06 -16.75
CA ASP A 219 -4.31 1.01 -17.38
C ASP A 219 -3.53 -0.24 -17.85
N SER A 220 -2.23 -0.32 -17.55
CA SER A 220 -1.40 -1.44 -18.00
C SER A 220 -1.72 -2.74 -17.24
N THR A 221 -1.66 -3.86 -17.94
CA THR A 221 -1.77 -5.19 -17.35
C THR A 221 -0.53 -6.00 -17.72
N TRP A 222 0.05 -6.71 -16.75
CA TRP A 222 1.23 -7.54 -16.98
C TRP A 222 1.18 -8.84 -16.18
N HIS A 223 1.83 -9.88 -16.71
CA HIS A 223 2.07 -11.10 -15.98
C HIS A 223 3.36 -10.97 -15.18
N ILE A 224 3.29 -11.26 -13.89
CA ILE A 224 4.47 -11.62 -13.11
C ILE A 224 4.84 -13.03 -13.55
N LEU A 225 6.01 -13.17 -14.17
CA LEU A 225 6.57 -14.50 -14.42
C LEU A 225 6.97 -15.08 -13.06
N LYS A 226 6.08 -15.89 -12.50
CA LYS A 226 6.36 -16.69 -11.31
C LYS A 226 7.42 -17.71 -11.73
N THR A 227 8.68 -17.48 -11.40
CA THR A 227 9.60 -18.61 -11.23
C THR A 227 9.06 -19.36 -10.02
N ASP A 228 8.62 -20.61 -10.21
CA ASP A 228 7.94 -21.42 -9.19
C ASP A 228 8.55 -21.32 -7.79
N ASP A 229 7.69 -21.46 -6.78
CA ASP A 229 7.95 -21.50 -5.35
C ASP A 229 9.30 -22.13 -4.96
N VAL A 230 10.35 -21.31 -4.88
CA VAL A 230 11.46 -21.58 -3.97
C VAL A 230 11.00 -21.01 -2.66
N ALA A 231 10.66 -21.87 -1.68
CA ALA A 231 10.56 -21.47 -0.28
C ALA A 231 11.70 -20.50 0.01
N GLU A 232 11.37 -19.23 0.30
CA GLU A 232 12.31 -18.11 0.18
C GLU A 232 13.62 -18.45 0.88
N SER A 233 14.58 -18.89 0.08
CA SER A 233 15.80 -19.44 0.63
C SER A 233 16.66 -18.23 1.00
N SER A 234 16.73 -17.96 2.29
CA SER A 234 17.37 -16.76 2.82
C SER A 234 18.74 -17.10 3.36
N LEU A 235 19.68 -16.17 3.14
CA LEU A 235 21.04 -16.22 3.64
C LEU A 235 21.23 -15.04 4.58
N VAL A 236 21.43 -15.34 5.86
CA VAL A 236 21.71 -14.35 6.90
C VAL A 236 23.21 -14.34 7.19
N LEU A 237 23.80 -13.15 7.16
CA LEU A 237 25.21 -12.91 7.47
C LEU A 237 25.32 -12.12 8.77
N TYR A 238 26.09 -12.60 9.74
CA TYR A 238 26.33 -11.87 10.99
C TYR A 238 27.74 -12.10 11.57
N PRO A 239 28.35 -11.09 12.19
CA PRO A 239 27.86 -9.71 12.29
C PRO A 239 27.93 -8.99 10.93
N ASN A 240 27.09 -7.99 10.74
CA ASN A 240 27.19 -7.03 9.64
C ASN A 240 26.88 -5.63 10.19
N PRO A 241 27.85 -4.70 10.27
CA PRO A 241 29.22 -4.82 9.74
C PRO A 241 30.12 -5.85 10.48
N VAL A 242 31.11 -6.39 9.78
CA VAL A 242 32.03 -7.44 10.27
C VAL A 242 33.44 -6.90 10.49
N SER A 243 34.16 -7.48 11.46
CA SER A 243 35.60 -7.28 11.64
C SER A 243 36.39 -8.45 11.06
N ASP A 244 36.37 -9.64 11.66
CA ASP A 244 37.30 -10.71 11.24
C ASP A 244 36.58 -11.92 10.62
N TYR A 245 35.39 -12.27 11.11
CA TYR A 245 34.67 -13.48 10.71
C TYR A 245 33.18 -13.22 10.52
N ILE A 246 32.64 -13.68 9.39
CA ILE A 246 31.20 -13.73 9.11
C ILE A 246 30.69 -15.13 9.42
N LYS A 247 29.62 -15.23 10.20
CA LYS A 247 28.82 -16.45 10.31
C LYS A 247 27.71 -16.41 9.27
N ILE A 248 27.51 -17.55 8.60
CA ILE A 248 26.42 -17.72 7.64
C ILE A 248 25.34 -18.60 8.25
N THR A 249 24.08 -18.24 8.02
CA THR A 249 22.93 -19.10 8.32
C THR A 249 22.03 -19.12 7.11
N THR A 250 21.72 -20.32 6.64
CA THR A 250 20.91 -20.57 5.45
C THR A 250 19.57 -21.16 5.86
N PHE A 251 18.50 -20.69 5.25
CA PHE A 251 17.15 -21.21 5.43
C PHE A 251 16.61 -21.73 4.10
N GLY A 252 15.71 -22.72 4.16
CA GLY A 252 15.22 -23.42 2.96
C GLY A 252 16.28 -24.31 2.32
N ASP A 253 16.23 -24.47 0.99
CA ASP A 253 17.05 -25.42 0.23
C ASP A 253 18.43 -24.88 -0.20
N ILE A 254 18.96 -23.83 0.45
CA ILE A 254 20.34 -23.38 0.18
C ILE A 254 21.32 -24.43 0.74
N LYS A 255 21.89 -25.21 -0.18
CA LYS A 255 23.08 -26.03 0.03
C LYS A 255 24.22 -25.35 -0.70
N ALA A 256 25.25 -24.93 0.03
CA ALA A 256 26.43 -24.32 -0.56
C ALA A 256 27.67 -25.02 -0.03
N ASP A 257 28.50 -25.49 -0.95
CA ASP A 257 29.76 -26.16 -0.61
C ASP A 257 30.93 -25.20 -0.75
N SER A 258 30.79 -24.15 -1.55
CA SER A 258 31.86 -23.21 -1.86
C SER A 258 31.37 -21.76 -1.83
N TYR A 259 32.31 -20.82 -1.74
CA TYR A 259 32.00 -19.40 -1.75
C TYR A 259 33.09 -18.56 -2.44
N SER A 260 32.68 -17.39 -2.90
CA SER A 260 33.59 -16.33 -3.33
C SER A 260 33.18 -14.97 -2.77
N ILE A 261 34.14 -14.06 -2.67
CA ILE A 261 33.91 -12.68 -2.24
C ILE A 261 34.47 -11.74 -3.31
N SER A 262 33.66 -10.77 -3.72
CA SER A 262 34.05 -9.70 -4.63
C SER A 262 33.85 -8.31 -4.03
N ASP A 263 34.65 -7.35 -4.48
CA ASP A 263 34.44 -5.93 -4.15
C ASP A 263 33.32 -5.29 -4.99
N LEU A 264 33.07 -3.99 -4.76
CA LEU A 264 32.09 -3.18 -5.50
C LEU A 264 32.37 -3.09 -7.02
N ASN A 265 33.62 -3.25 -7.43
CA ASN A 265 34.03 -3.20 -8.82
C ASN A 265 33.95 -4.59 -9.49
N GLY A 266 33.55 -5.63 -8.74
CA GLY A 266 33.48 -7.01 -9.22
C GLY A 266 34.83 -7.75 -9.21
N ASN A 267 35.87 -7.19 -8.59
CA ASN A 267 37.15 -7.89 -8.47
C ASN A 267 37.00 -9.06 -7.48
N LEU A 268 37.40 -10.26 -7.90
CA LEU A 268 37.40 -11.44 -7.06
C LEU A 268 38.55 -11.37 -6.05
N LEU A 269 38.23 -11.33 -4.76
CA LEU A 269 39.22 -11.22 -3.68
C LEU A 269 39.46 -12.54 -2.97
N ILE A 270 38.40 -13.33 -2.74
CA ILE A 270 38.48 -14.63 -2.07
C ILE A 270 37.68 -15.64 -2.90
N ASN A 271 38.23 -16.84 -3.07
CA ASN A 271 37.54 -17.98 -3.67
C ASN A 271 37.93 -19.26 -2.91
N LYS A 272 36.96 -19.94 -2.31
CA LYS A 272 37.17 -21.11 -1.47
C LYS A 272 36.17 -22.21 -1.82
N LYS A 273 36.69 -23.44 -1.94
CA LYS A 273 35.92 -24.62 -2.31
C LYS A 273 35.15 -25.28 -1.16
N THR A 274 35.33 -24.79 0.07
CA THR A 274 34.72 -25.37 1.28
C THR A 274 34.35 -24.26 2.25
N ILE A 275 33.16 -24.35 2.84
CA ILE A 275 32.73 -23.50 3.95
C ILE A 275 32.95 -24.26 5.26
N GLU A 276 33.89 -23.79 6.07
CA GLU A 276 34.21 -24.44 7.34
C GLU A 276 33.27 -23.95 8.45
N LYS A 277 32.49 -24.86 9.04
CA LYS A 277 31.65 -24.60 10.23
C LYS A 277 30.74 -23.36 10.08
N SER A 278 30.26 -23.09 8.88
CA SER A 278 29.45 -21.91 8.55
C SER A 278 30.11 -20.58 8.94
N LYS A 279 31.44 -20.52 8.91
CA LYS A 279 32.25 -19.32 9.18
C LYS A 279 33.12 -18.98 7.97
N ILE A 280 33.26 -17.69 7.71
CA ILE A 280 34.06 -17.13 6.63
C ILE A 280 35.03 -16.12 7.24
N ASP A 281 36.32 -16.35 7.04
CA ASP A 281 37.39 -15.43 7.44
C ASP A 281 37.49 -14.29 6.41
N VAL A 282 37.33 -13.07 6.90
CA VAL A 282 37.43 -11.82 6.14
C VAL A 282 38.44 -10.86 6.76
N SER A 283 39.27 -11.33 7.70
CA SER A 283 40.26 -10.51 8.42
C SER A 283 41.29 -9.87 7.48
N THR A 284 41.53 -10.48 6.33
CA THR A 284 42.46 -9.98 5.31
C THR A 284 41.85 -8.92 4.38
N LEU A 285 40.54 -8.67 4.46
CA LEU A 285 39.88 -7.64 3.66
C LEU A 285 40.04 -6.27 4.30
N ASN A 286 40.27 -5.25 3.48
CA ASN A 286 40.22 -3.86 3.93
C ASN A 286 38.76 -3.43 4.19
N SER A 287 38.58 -2.33 4.92
CA SER A 287 37.28 -1.71 5.14
C SER A 287 36.58 -1.40 3.81
N GLY A 288 35.29 -1.75 3.69
CA GLY A 288 34.57 -1.58 2.43
C GLY A 288 33.28 -2.38 2.33
N ILE A 289 32.65 -2.31 1.15
CA ILE A 289 31.44 -3.07 0.81
C ILE A 289 31.84 -4.24 -0.07
N PHE A 290 31.33 -5.42 0.26
CA PHE A 290 31.65 -6.65 -0.43
C PHE A 290 30.40 -7.48 -0.70
N PHE A 291 30.49 -8.35 -1.70
CA PHE A 291 29.47 -9.33 -2.02
C PHE A 291 30.00 -10.74 -1.75
N LEU A 292 29.32 -11.46 -0.87
CA LEU A 292 29.51 -12.88 -0.66
C LEU A 292 28.61 -13.65 -1.64
N ILE A 293 29.21 -14.56 -2.39
CA ILE A 293 28.53 -15.41 -3.36
C ILE A 293 28.69 -16.86 -2.91
N LEU A 294 27.57 -17.55 -2.70
CA LEU A 294 27.53 -18.98 -2.38
C LEU A 294 27.32 -19.81 -3.64
N MET A 295 28.04 -20.92 -3.72
CA MET A 295 28.06 -21.81 -4.89
C MET A 295 27.89 -23.29 -4.49
N ASN A 296 27.20 -24.05 -5.34
CA ASN A 296 27.04 -25.50 -5.25
C ASN A 296 27.33 -26.12 -6.61
N ASP A 297 28.25 -27.08 -6.69
CA ASP A 297 28.70 -27.69 -7.95
C ASP A 297 29.02 -26.65 -9.05
N SER A 298 29.67 -25.56 -8.66
CA SER A 298 30.03 -24.41 -9.52
C SER A 298 28.84 -23.61 -10.10
N LYS A 299 27.62 -23.83 -9.60
CA LYS A 299 26.44 -23.01 -9.89
C LYS A 299 26.22 -21.97 -8.80
N TYR A 300 25.79 -20.78 -9.19
CA TYR A 300 25.38 -19.72 -8.28
C TYR A 300 24.13 -20.14 -7.50
N VAL A 301 24.19 -20.04 -6.17
CA VAL A 301 23.07 -20.37 -5.29
C VAL A 301 22.46 -19.12 -4.67
N LYS A 302 23.30 -18.22 -4.12
CA LYS A 302 22.83 -16.99 -3.47
C LYS A 302 23.94 -15.94 -3.44
N ILE A 303 23.56 -14.67 -3.45
CA ILE A 303 24.44 -13.52 -3.22
C ILE A 303 23.95 -12.72 -2.02
N SER A 304 24.86 -12.20 -1.21
CA SER A 304 24.53 -11.31 -0.09
C SER A 304 25.62 -10.26 0.11
N LYS A 305 25.21 -9.05 0.46
CA LYS A 305 26.09 -7.90 0.70
C LYS A 305 26.49 -7.84 2.17
N PHE A 306 27.76 -7.54 2.45
CA PHE A 306 28.22 -7.20 3.80
C PHE A 306 29.17 -6.00 3.81
N ILE A 307 29.32 -5.39 4.98
CA ILE A 307 30.20 -4.24 5.22
C ILE A 307 31.33 -4.69 6.15
N LYS A 308 32.59 -4.42 5.79
CA LYS A 308 33.77 -4.64 6.63
C LYS A 308 34.22 -3.30 7.23
N TYR A 309 34.44 -3.29 8.54
CA TYR A 309 35.13 -2.20 9.22
C TYR A 309 36.65 -2.33 9.10
#